data_AF-A0A349YST2-F1
#
_entry.id   AF-A0A349YST2-F1
#
_cell.length_a   1.000
_cell.length_b   1.000
_cell.length_c   1.000
_cell.angle_alpha   90.00
_cell.angle_beta   90.00
_cell.angle_gamma   90.00
#
_symmetry.space_group_name_H-M   'P 1'
#
loop_
_entity.id
_entity.type
_entity.pdbx_description
1 polymer ?
#
loop_
_entity_poly.entity_id
_entity_poly.type
_entity_poly.pdbx_seq_one_letter_code
_entity_poly.pdbx_strand_id
1 'polypeptide(L)' 'MFSLREFVKKGFLDAVGKMADYQIILNAAGWHEKGVLTEDDLSEINNAIENYTPEKEEEEN' A
#
# COMPACT_ATOMS: atom_id res chain seq x y z
N MET A 1 -15.33 -15.40 -4.37
CA MET A 1 -15.28 -14.78 -5.72
C MET A 1 -14.13 -13.79 -5.72
N PHE A 2 -13.41 -13.63 -6.84
CA PHE A 2 -12.26 -12.72 -6.90
C PHE A 2 -12.73 -11.25 -6.94
N SER A 3 -12.01 -10.37 -6.22
CA SER A 3 -12.21 -8.92 -6.23
C SER A 3 -10.90 -8.24 -6.64
N LEU A 4 -10.92 -7.52 -7.76
CA LEU A 4 -9.75 -6.76 -8.22
C LEU A 4 -9.37 -5.66 -7.21
N ARG A 5 -10.36 -5.00 -6.61
CA ARG A 5 -10.16 -3.97 -5.58
C ARG A 5 -9.40 -4.54 -4.37
N GLU A 6 -9.85 -5.67 -3.83
CA GLU A 6 -9.20 -6.31 -2.69
C GLU A 6 -7.80 -6.80 -3.02
N PHE A 7 -7.63 -7.39 -4.22
CA PHE A 7 -6.33 -7.85 -4.69
C PHE A 7 -5.31 -6.71 -4.79
N VAL A 8 -5.69 -5.60 -5.41
CA VAL A 8 -4.82 -4.43 -5.58
C VAL A 8 -4.53 -3.76 -4.23
N LYS A 9 -5.55 -3.53 -3.40
CA LYS A 9 -5.36 -2.91 -2.08
C LYS A 9 -4.41 -3.73 -1.20
N LYS A 10 -4.63 -5.05 -1.12
CA LYS A 10 -3.74 -5.96 -0.39
C LYS A 10 -2.30 -5.87 -0.90
N GLY A 11 -2.10 -5.82 -2.21
CA GLY A 11 -0.77 -5.67 -2.80
C GLY A 11 -0.05 -4.40 -2.35
N PHE A 12 -0.75 -3.28 -2.22
CA PHE A 12 -0.16 -2.04 -1.72
C PHE A 12 0.13 -2.07 -0.23
N LEU A 13 -0.78 -2.61 0.59
CA LEU A 13 -0.54 -2.80 2.02
C LEU A 13 0.67 -3.71 2.28
N ASP A 14 0.80 -4.80 1.52
CA ASP A 14 1.93 -5.72 1.64
C ASP A 14 3.27 -5.12 1.17
N ALA A 15 3.22 -4.05 0.36
CA ALA A 15 4.39 -3.36 -0.19
C ALA A 15 4.95 -2.26 0.72
N VAL A 16 4.20 -1.82 1.73
CA VAL A 16 4.65 -0.84 2.73
C VAL A 16 5.93 -1.36 3.41
N GLY A 17 6.96 -0.50 3.47
CA GLY A 17 8.28 -0.87 3.98
C GLY A 17 9.17 -1.69 3.04
N LYS A 18 8.62 -2.22 1.93
CA LYS A 18 9.35 -3.00 0.91
C LYS A 18 9.51 -2.25 -0.41
N MET A 19 8.73 -1.20 -0.60
CA MET A 19 8.73 -0.32 -1.77
C MET A 19 8.73 1.13 -1.27
N ALA A 20 9.38 2.02 -2.03
CA ALA A 20 9.39 3.44 -1.72
C ALA A 20 7.95 4.00 -1.68
N ASP A 21 7.63 4.77 -0.64
CA ASP A 21 6.26 5.26 -0.39
C ASP A 21 5.67 6.03 -1.58
N TYR A 22 6.46 6.90 -2.21
CA TYR A 22 6.02 7.66 -3.39
C TYR A 22 5.58 6.76 -4.54
N GLN A 23 6.20 5.58 -4.68
CA GLN A 23 5.86 4.62 -5.72
C GLN A 23 4.55 3.90 -5.43
N ILE A 24 4.28 3.60 -4.15
CA ILE A 24 2.99 3.06 -3.69
C ILE A 24 1.88 4.09 -3.95
N ILE A 25 2.12 5.36 -3.58
CA ILE A 25 1.16 6.46 -3.75
C ILE A 25 0.81 6.69 -5.22
N LEU A 26 1.81 6.82 -6.11
CA LEU A 26 1.56 7.04 -7.54
C LEU A 26 0.81 5.86 -8.18
N ASN A 27 1.13 4.63 -7.79
CA ASN A 27 0.46 3.44 -8.32
C ASN A 27 -0.98 3.34 -7.80
N ALA A 28 -1.22 3.61 -6.51
CA ALA A 28 -2.56 3.59 -5.93
C ALA A 28 -3.46 4.66 -6.55
N ALA A 29 -2.93 5.88 -6.76
CA ALA A 29 -3.63 6.95 -7.48
C ALA A 29 -4.05 6.50 -8.88
N GLY A 30 -3.16 5.84 -9.63
CA GLY A 30 -3.50 5.31 -10.96
C GLY A 30 -4.58 4.23 -10.97
N TRP A 31 -4.79 3.49 -9.87
CA TRP A 31 -5.92 2.55 -9.74
C TRP A 31 -7.21 3.23 -9.29
N HIS A 32 -7.12 4.32 -8.53
CA HIS A 32 -8.26 5.15 -8.20
C HIS A 32 -8.82 5.87 -9.43
N GLU A 33 -7.96 6.44 -10.28
CA GLU A 33 -8.37 7.06 -11.55
C GLU A 33 -9.10 6.07 -12.48
N LYS A 34 -8.78 4.77 -12.38
CA LYS A 34 -9.46 3.69 -13.11
C LYS A 34 -10.76 3.22 -12.46
N GLY A 35 -11.16 3.82 -11.33
CA GLY A 35 -12.35 3.45 -10.57
C GLY A 35 -12.25 2.12 -9.83
N VAL A 36 -11.04 1.56 -9.65
CA VAL A 36 -10.83 0.29 -8.93
C VAL A 36 -10.71 0.52 -7.43
N LEU A 37 -9.92 1.52 -7.03
CA LEU A 37 -9.79 1.94 -5.64
C LEU A 37 -10.70 3.13 -5.35
N THR A 38 -11.22 3.16 -4.13
CA THR A 38 -12.00 4.28 -3.59
C THR A 38 -11.11 5.21 -2.77
N GLU A 39 -11.60 6.40 -2.44
CA GLU A 39 -10.89 7.34 -1.55
C GLU A 39 -10.61 6.71 -0.18
N ASP A 40 -11.53 5.88 0.34
CA ASP A 40 -11.33 5.15 1.59
C ASP A 40 -10.15 4.17 1.50
N ASP A 41 -10.00 3.47 0.36
CA ASP A 41 -8.86 2.56 0.17
C ASP A 41 -7.54 3.33 0.09
N LEU A 42 -7.54 4.50 -0.56
CA LEU A 42 -6.37 5.37 -0.61
C LEU A 42 -5.99 5.87 0.79
N SER A 43 -6.99 6.27 1.59
CA SER A 43 -6.79 6.69 2.98
C SER A 43 -6.20 5.55 3.83
N GLU A 44 -6.70 4.32 3.67
CA GLU A 44 -6.18 3.15 4.36
C GLU A 44 -4.71 2.86 3.99
N ILE A 45 -4.37 2.92 2.70
CA ILE A 45 -2.99 2.74 2.22
C ILE A 45 -2.07 3.85 2.79
N ASN A 46 -2.51 5.10 2.75
CA ASN A 46 -1.73 6.21 3.28
C ASN A 46 -1.50 6.09 4.79
N ASN A 47 -2.53 5.70 5.54
CA ASN A 47 -2.42 5.45 6.97
C ASN A 47 -1.42 4.31 7.26
N ALA A 48 -1.39 3.26 6.44
CA ALA A 48 -0.41 2.18 6.60
C ALA A 48 1.03 2.66 6.38
N ILE A 49 1.26 3.52 5.39
CA ILE A 49 2.55 4.16 5.13
C ILE A 49 2.99 5.03 6.32
N GLU A 50 2.13 5.93 6.78
CA GLU A 50 2.46 6.88 7.87
C GLU A 50 2.75 6.20 9.20
N ASN A 51 2.11 5.06 9.47
CA ASN A 51 2.27 4.30 10.70
C ASN A 51 3.31 3.18 10.58
N TYR A 52 3.95 3.02 9.42
CA TYR A 52 4.99 2.02 9.26
C TYR A 52 6.22 2.41 10.08
N THR A 53 6.61 1.51 10.99
CA THR A 53 7.88 1.59 11.70
C THR A 53 8.74 0.42 11.21
N PRO A 54 9.94 0.67 10.67
CA PRO A 54 10.84 -0.42 10.31
C PRO A 54 11.09 -1.29 11.53
N GLU A 55 10.86 -2.60 11.41
CA GLU A 55 11.40 -3.52 12.41
C GLU A 55 12.92 -3.39 12.35
N LYS A 56 13.57 -3.19 13.50
CA LYS A 56 15.03 -3.26 13.57
C LYS A 56 15.41 -4.68 13.16
N GLU A 57 16.01 -4.83 11.99
CA GLU A 57 16.74 -6.05 11.67
C GLU A 57 17.78 -6.23 12.77
N GLU A 58 17.59 -7.24 13.62
CA GLU A 58 18.66 -7.72 14.48
C GLU A 58 19.75 -8.22 13.53
N GLU A 59 20.82 -7.44 13.38
CA GLU A 59 22.04 -7.90 12.73
C GLU A 59 22.50 -9.16 13.47
N GLU A 60 22.20 -10.34 12.91
CA GLU A 60 22.79 -11.60 13.34
C GLU A 60 24.31 -11.50 13.13
N ASN A 61 25.04 -11.30 14.24
CA ASN A 61 26.50 -11.33 14.32
C ASN A 61 27.04 -12.76 14.20
#